data_AF-A0A530M274-F1
#
_entry.id   AF-A0A530M274-F1
#
_cell.length_a   1.000
_cell.length_b   1.000
_cell.length_c   1.000
_cell.angle_alpha   90.00
_cell.angle_beta   90.00
_cell.angle_gamma   90.00
#
_symmetry.space_group_name_H-M   'P 1'
#
loop_
_entity.id
_entity.type
_entity.pdbx_description
1 polymer ?
#
loop_
_entity_poly.entity_id
_entity_poly.type
_entity_poly.pdbx_seq_one_letter_code
_entity_poly.pdbx_strand_id
1 'polypeptide(L)' 'MMTAIYRWFENWVYPFREPADLRPPAGVRGFLWHYVGQAKIAFFAMLVIGGIAPLVEAGLFY' A
#
# COMPACT_ATOMS: atom_id res chain seq x y z
N MET A 1 11.86 22.68 -4.90
CA MET A 1 10.79 21.89 -5.54
C MET A 1 11.02 20.39 -5.42
N MET A 2 12.17 19.87 -5.88
CA MET A 2 12.50 18.43 -5.78
C MET A 2 12.51 17.89 -4.33
N THR A 3 13.04 18.67 -3.39
CA THR A 3 13.08 18.32 -1.96
C THR A 3 11.71 18.12 -1.31
N ALA A 4 10.66 18.79 -1.80
CA ALA A 4 9.32 18.63 -1.27
C ALA A 4 8.69 17.30 -1.71
N ILE A 5 8.95 16.89 -2.95
CA ILE A 5 8.48 15.61 -3.52
C ILE A 5 9.18 14.45 -2.83
N TYR A 6 10.50 14.52 -2.65
CA TYR A 6 11.25 13.48 -1.93
C TYR A 6 10.78 13.36 -0.48
N ARG A 7 10.61 14.47 0.24
CA ARG A 7 10.05 14.43 1.61
C ARG A 7 8.66 13.80 1.65
N TRP A 8 7.83 14.09 0.66
CA TRP A 8 6.50 13.49 0.59
C TRP A 8 6.59 11.98 0.37
N PHE A 9 7.45 11.53 -0.55
CA PHE A 9 7.65 10.12 -0.85
C PHE A 9 8.30 9.34 0.33
N GLU A 10 9.31 9.93 0.97
CA GLU A 10 10.00 9.35 2.14
C GLU A 10 9.08 9.24 3.37
N ASN A 11 8.14 10.17 3.54
CA ASN A 11 7.17 10.11 4.65
C ASN A 11 5.90 9.33 4.30
N TRP A 12 5.72 8.93 3.03
CA TRP A 12 4.51 8.26 2.56
C TRP A 12 4.37 6.84 3.11
N VAL A 13 5.50 6.13 3.23
CA VAL A 13 5.58 4.82 3.87
C VAL A 13 6.71 4.90 4.87
N TYR A 14 6.38 4.92 6.17
CA TYR A 14 7.37 5.01 7.24
C TYR A 14 7.49 3.65 7.94
N PRO A 15 8.21 2.68 7.33
CA PRO A 15 8.25 1.30 7.81
C PRO A 15 8.93 1.16 9.19
N PHE A 16 9.72 2.16 9.58
CA PHE A 16 10.44 2.21 10.86
C PHE A 16 9.72 3.04 11.92
N ARG A 17 8.43 3.38 11.74
CA ARG A 17 7.69 4.10 12.77
C ARG A 17 7.61 3.19 13.99
N GLU A 18 8.17 3.63 15.12
CA GLU A 18 8.00 2.91 16.38
C GLU A 18 6.51 2.73 16.66
N PRO A 19 6.02 1.48 16.84
CA PRO A 19 4.63 1.25 17.18
C PRO A 19 4.32 1.94 18.50
N ALA A 20 3.35 2.86 18.49
CA ALA A 20 2.92 3.57 19.69
C ALA A 20 2.32 2.61 20.74
N ASP A 21 1.89 1.42 20.30
CA ASP A 21 1.38 0.35 21.15
C ASP A 21 1.85 -0.99 20.55
N LEU A 22 2.68 -1.72 21.29
CA LEU A 22 3.31 -2.98 20.83
C LEU A 22 2.33 -4.16 20.79
N ARG A 23 1.04 -3.93 21.07
CA ARG A 23 0.01 -4.97 21.01
C ARG A 23 -0.53 -5.11 19.59
N PRO A 24 -0.28 -6.24 18.90
CA PRO A 24 -0.94 -6.50 17.64
C PRO A 24 -2.46 -6.61 17.87
N PRO A 25 -3.30 -6.09 16.95
CA PRO A 25 -4.74 -6.22 17.05
C PRO A 25 -5.17 -7.68 17.13
N ALA A 26 -6.15 -7.98 17.99
CA ALA A 26 -6.66 -9.34 18.16
C ALA A 26 -7.33 -9.85 16.87
N GLY A 27 -6.87 -11.00 16.36
CA GLY A 27 -7.46 -11.70 15.23
C GLY A 27 -6.87 -11.36 13.85
N VAL A 28 -7.02 -12.32 12.92
CA VAL A 28 -6.40 -12.28 11.58
C VAL A 28 -6.80 -11.06 10.76
N ARG A 29 -8.07 -10.68 10.79
CA ARG A 29 -8.55 -9.49 10.06
C ARG A 29 -7.93 -8.19 10.57
N GLY A 30 -7.84 -8.06 11.89
CA GLY A 30 -7.23 -6.88 12.54
C GLY A 30 -5.76 -6.77 12.20
N PHE A 31 -5.04 -7.90 12.28
CA PHE A 31 -3.65 -8.01 11.86
C PHE A 31 -3.45 -7.58 10.40
N LEU A 32 -4.19 -8.17 9.45
CA LEU A 32 -4.07 -7.84 8.03
C LEU A 32 -4.33 -6.36 7.75
N TRP A 33 -5.40 -5.80 8.33
CA TRP A 33 -5.73 -4.40 8.12
C TRP A 33 -4.72 -3.44 8.75
N HIS A 34 -4.09 -3.83 9.86
CA HIS A 34 -3.04 -3.03 10.49
C HIS A 34 -1.83 -2.83 9.55
N TYR A 35 -1.38 -3.89 8.86
CA TYR A 35 -0.23 -3.81 7.96
C TYR A 35 -0.59 -3.25 6.58
N VAL A 36 -1.68 -3.73 5.96
CA VAL A 36 -2.16 -3.18 4.67
C VAL A 36 -2.51 -1.70 4.82
N GLY A 37 -3.02 -1.31 5.99
CA GLY A 37 -3.40 0.05 6.33
C GLY A 37 -2.26 1.07 6.34
N GLN A 38 -1.00 0.62 6.51
CA GLN A 38 0.17 1.50 6.51
C GLN A 38 0.57 1.93 5.10
N ALA A 39 0.29 1.11 4.08
CA ALA A 39 0.67 1.35 2.69
C ALA A 39 -0.55 1.29 1.74
N LYS A 40 -1.72 1.78 2.20
CA LYS A 40 -3.00 1.66 1.48
C LYS A 40 -2.92 2.08 0.02
N ILE A 41 -2.22 3.18 -0.26
CA ILE A 41 -2.13 3.70 -1.63
C ILE A 41 -1.23 2.83 -2.51
N ALA A 42 -0.13 2.28 -1.97
CA ALA A 42 0.70 1.33 -2.71
C ALA A 42 -0.07 0.03 -3.02
N PHE A 43 -0.79 -0.51 -2.05
CA PHE A 43 -1.68 -1.67 -2.27
C PHE A 43 -2.79 -1.38 -3.27
N PHE A 44 -3.41 -0.20 -3.19
CA PHE A 44 -4.43 0.25 -4.14
C PHE A 44 -3.85 0.38 -5.55
N ALA A 45 -2.67 0.99 -5.71
CA ALA A 45 -1.99 1.09 -7.00
C ALA A 45 -1.66 -0.30 -7.57
N MET A 46 -1.19 -1.23 -6.73
CA MET A 46 -0.97 -2.63 -7.12
C MET A 46 -2.26 -3.29 -7.63
N LEU A 47 -3.38 -3.08 -6.93
CA LEU A 47 -4.69 -3.59 -7.34
C LEU A 47 -5.15 -3.01 -8.67
N VAL A 48 -4.99 -1.69 -8.86
CA VAL A 48 -5.36 -1.00 -10.10
C VAL A 48 -4.51 -1.50 -11.26
N ILE A 49 -3.18 -1.50 -11.12
CA ILE A 49 -2.26 -1.93 -12.17
C ILE A 49 -2.48 -3.41 -12.48
N GLY A 50 -2.52 -4.26 -11.45
CA GLY A 50 -2.70 -5.70 -11.58
C GLY A 50 -4.09 -6.09 -12.07
N GLY A 51 -5.11 -5.25 -11.89
CA GLY A 51 -6.45 -5.45 -12.44
C GLY A 51 -6.59 -4.96 -13.89
N ILE A 52 -5.97 -3.82 -14.23
CA ILE A 52 -6.06 -3.25 -15.58
C ILE A 52 -5.24 -4.07 -16.58
N ALA A 53 -4.04 -4.52 -16.22
CA ALA A 53 -3.18 -5.29 -17.12
C ALA A 53 -3.88 -6.51 -17.75
N PRO A 54 -4.51 -7.42 -16.99
CA PRO A 54 -5.21 -8.58 -17.57
C PRO A 54 -6.49 -8.19 -18.33
N LEU A 55 -7.14 -7.06 -18.01
CA LEU A 55 -8.26 -6.57 -18.83
C LEU A 55 -7.80 -6.10 -20.22
N VAL A 56 -6.64 -5.44 -20.27
CA VAL A 56 -5.99 -5.07 -21.54
C VAL A 56 -5.59 -6.32 -22.31
N GLU A 57 -4.97 -7.30 -21.64
CA GLU A 57 -4.64 -8.58 -22.26
C GLU A 57 -5.88 -9.30 -22.80
N ALA A 58 -6.96 -9.37 -22.01
CA ALA A 58 -8.21 -9.97 -22.45
C ALA A 58 -8.81 -9.24 -23.65
N GLY A 59 -8.82 -7.90 -23.67
CA GLY A 59 -9.37 -7.15 -24.80
C GLY A 59 -8.52 -7.18 -26.08
N LEU A 60 -7.22 -7.47 -25.98
CA LEU A 60 -6.31 -7.53 -27.13
C LEU A 60 -6.10 -8.95 -27.67
N PHE A 61 -6.17 -9.96 -26.80
CA PHE A 61 -5.80 -11.34 -27.13
C PHE A 61 -6.98 -12.32 -27.12
N TYR A 62 -8.21 -11.87 -26.82
CA TYR A 62 -9.44 -12.63 -26.98
C TYR A 62 -10.40 -11.86 -27.91
#